data_AF-A0A923TBV4-F1
#
_entry.id   AF-A0A923TBV4-F1
#
_cell.length_a   1.000
_cell.length_b   1.000
_cell.length_c   1.000
_cell.angle_alpha   90.00
_cell.angle_beta   90.00
_cell.angle_gamma   90.00
#
_symmetry.space_group_name_H-M   'P 1'
#
loop_
_entity.id
_entity.type
_entity.pdbx_description
1 polymer ?
#
loop_
_entity_poly.entity_id
_entity_poly.type
_entity_poly.pdbx_seq_one_letter_code
_entity_poly.pdbx_strand_id
1 'polypeptide(L)'
;MIGVECHSPLIALHHGTPTFYVRQPTDTCKGQMYRDIGADDWFFEVDETGGAQLWSRLEAIHKDPAAARAKVKSIMATVEARQKRMVKAVRETVRAS
;
A
#
# COMPACT_ATOMS: atom_id res chain seq x y z
N MET A 1 -1.47 -10.18 -6.04
CA MET A 1 -0.49 -10.93 -5.22
C MET A 1 -0.90 -10.80 -3.74
N ILE A 2 -0.45 -11.69 -2.87
CA ILE A 2 -0.54 -11.53 -1.41
C ILE A 2 0.89 -11.65 -0.85
N GLY A 3 1.31 -10.71 -0.02
CA GLY A 3 2.60 -10.77 0.69
C GLY A 3 2.39 -10.75 2.19
N VAL A 4 3.25 -11.48 2.91
CA VAL A 4 3.24 -11.59 4.39
C VAL A 4 4.43 -10.83 4.99
N GLU A 5 4.97 -9.89 4.23
CA GLU A 5 6.02 -8.96 4.62
C GLU A 5 5.82 -7.63 3.86
N CYS A 6 6.37 -6.53 4.37
CA CYS A 6 5.95 -5.20 3.93
C CYS A 6 6.53 -4.71 2.59
N HIS A 7 7.65 -5.25 2.10
CA HIS A 7 8.40 -4.69 0.98
C HIS A 7 7.87 -5.12 -0.38
N SER A 8 7.68 -6.42 -0.59
CA SER A 8 7.23 -6.98 -1.88
C SER A 8 5.88 -6.42 -2.31
N PRO A 9 4.88 -6.21 -1.43
CA PRO A 9 3.63 -5.60 -1.87
C PRO A 9 3.78 -4.13 -2.28
N LEU A 10 4.68 -3.35 -1.66
CA LEU A 10 4.97 -1.99 -2.11
C LEU A 10 5.62 -1.97 -3.50
N ILE A 11 6.57 -2.88 -3.74
CA ILE A 11 7.23 -3.03 -5.05
C ILE A 11 6.20 -3.45 -6.10
N ALA A 12 5.31 -4.39 -5.76
CA ALA A 12 4.25 -4.82 -6.65
C ALA A 12 3.28 -3.67 -6.99
N LEU A 13 2.89 -2.86 -6.00
CA LEU A 13 2.08 -1.65 -6.23
C LEU A 13 2.79 -0.65 -7.13
N HIS A 14 4.10 -0.44 -6.95
CA HIS A 14 4.91 0.41 -7.82
C HIS A 14 4.88 -0.05 -9.29
N HIS A 15 4.88 -1.37 -9.51
CA HIS A 15 4.75 -1.98 -10.84
C HIS A 15 3.29 -2.10 -11.33
N GLY A 16 2.32 -1.45 -10.68
CA GLY A 16 0.92 -1.46 -11.11
C GLY A 16 0.17 -2.75 -10.77
N THR A 17 0.74 -3.61 -9.91
CA THR A 17 0.15 -4.89 -9.52
C THR A 17 -0.65 -4.76 -8.22
N PRO A 18 -1.98 -4.98 -8.23
CA PRO A 18 -2.79 -5.01 -7.01
C PRO A 18 -2.29 -6.08 -6.05
N THR A 19 -2.01 -5.67 -4.81
CA THR A 19 -1.38 -6.54 -3.82
C THR A 19 -1.89 -6.28 -2.42
N PHE A 20 -2.12 -7.37 -1.68
CA PHE A 20 -2.47 -7.32 -0.26
C PHE A 20 -1.22 -7.48 0.60
N TYR A 21 -1.22 -6.79 1.72
CA TYR A 21 -0.24 -7.00 2.77
C TYR A 21 -0.93 -7.59 4.00
N VAL A 22 -0.49 -8.79 4.39
CA VAL A 22 -0.89 -9.45 5.62
C VAL A 22 0.23 -9.24 6.64
N ARG A 23 0.01 -8.32 7.59
CA ARG A 23 0.99 -7.89 8.58
C ARG A 23 1.15 -8.93 9.67
N GLN A 24 2.40 -9.20 10.06
CA GLN A 24 2.72 -9.93 11.27
C GLN A 24 2.82 -8.96 12.46
N PRO A 25 2.49 -9.38 13.69
CA PRO A 25 2.67 -8.55 14.88
C PRO A 25 4.09 -7.98 15.02
N THR A 26 5.09 -8.73 14.58
CA THR A 26 6.53 -8.40 14.59
C THR A 26 6.96 -7.34 13.57
N ASP A 27 6.12 -6.98 12.60
CA ASP A 27 6.45 -5.95 11.60
C ASP A 27 6.41 -4.51 12.16
N THR A 28 6.09 -4.36 13.45
CA THR A 28 6.10 -3.09 14.20
C THR A 28 5.23 -2.01 13.52
N CYS A 29 5.62 -0.74 13.60
CA CYS A 29 4.90 0.39 13.03
C CYS A 29 5.01 0.50 11.50
N LYS A 30 5.88 -0.28 10.84
CA LYS A 30 6.10 -0.18 9.38
C LYS A 30 4.82 -0.43 8.58
N GLY A 31 3.91 -1.27 9.07
CA GLY A 31 2.64 -1.54 8.41
C GLY A 31 1.72 -0.32 8.29
N GLN A 32 1.90 0.70 9.15
CA GLN A 32 1.04 1.87 9.15
C GLN A 32 1.09 2.66 7.84
N MET A 33 2.20 2.53 7.09
CA MET A 33 2.33 3.22 5.80
C MET A 33 1.24 2.81 4.79
N TYR A 34 0.70 1.59 4.88
CA TYR A 34 -0.34 1.14 3.95
C TYR A 34 -1.63 1.92 4.11
N ARG A 35 -1.98 2.26 5.35
CA ARG A 35 -3.12 3.13 5.65
C ARG A 35 -2.88 4.54 5.11
N ASP A 36 -1.67 5.04 5.34
CA ASP A 36 -1.24 6.37 4.91
C ASP A 36 -1.31 6.58 3.39
N ILE A 37 -0.96 5.58 2.59
CA ILE A 37 -0.94 5.68 1.13
C ILE A 37 -2.31 5.37 0.48
N GLY A 38 -3.36 5.11 1.30
CA GLY A 38 -4.70 4.79 0.82
C GLY A 38 -4.91 3.33 0.43
N ALA A 39 -4.16 2.41 1.04
CA ALA A 39 -4.24 0.97 0.81
C ALA A 39 -4.80 0.19 2.03
N ASP A 40 -5.56 0.86 2.92
CA ASP A 40 -6.09 0.29 4.17
C ASP A 40 -6.98 -0.94 3.94
N ASP A 41 -7.80 -0.94 2.89
CA ASP A 41 -8.67 -2.06 2.52
C ASP A 41 -7.93 -3.25 1.86
N TRP A 42 -6.62 -3.08 1.60
CA TRP A 42 -5.68 -4.13 1.17
C TRP A 42 -4.63 -4.46 2.24
N PHE A 43 -4.83 -3.95 3.45
CA PHE A 43 -4.01 -4.21 4.62
C PHE A 43 -4.78 -5.09 5.60
N PHE A 44 -4.14 -6.16 6.08
CA PHE A 44 -4.77 -7.17 6.92
C PHE A 44 -3.85 -7.56 8.07
N GLU A 45 -4.41 -7.80 9.25
CA GLU A 45 -3.66 -8.37 10.38
C GLU A 45 -3.76 -9.90 10.34
N VAL A 46 -2.63 -10.61 10.43
CA VAL A 46 -2.58 -12.08 10.28
C VAL A 46 -3.43 -12.81 11.32
N ASP A 47 -3.48 -12.31 12.55
CA ASP A 47 -4.21 -12.93 13.67
C ASP A 47 -5.72 -12.61 13.64
N GLU A 48 -6.15 -11.66 12.80
CA GLU A 48 -7.53 -11.18 12.72
C GLU A 48 -8.21 -11.54 11.40
N THR A 49 -7.43 -11.96 10.39
CA THR A 49 -7.92 -12.13 9.03
C THR A 49 -7.91 -13.60 8.62
N GLY A 50 -9.11 -14.16 8.40
CA GLY A 50 -9.27 -15.52 7.90
C GLY A 50 -9.13 -15.65 6.37
N GLY A 51 -8.87 -16.87 5.88
CA GLY A 51 -8.71 -17.15 4.45
C GLY A 51 -9.94 -16.78 3.60
N ALA A 52 -11.15 -17.01 4.11
CA ALA A 52 -12.39 -16.64 3.42
C ALA A 52 -12.53 -15.11 3.22
N GLN A 53 -12.07 -14.33 4.20
CA GLN A 53 -12.06 -12.87 4.11
C GLN A 53 -11.06 -12.39 3.06
N LEU A 54 -9.83 -12.93 3.06
CA LEU A 54 -8.83 -12.63 2.03
C LEU A 54 -9.33 -12.99 0.63
N TRP A 55 -9.96 -14.17 0.50
CA TRP A 55 -10.56 -14.59 -0.77
C TRP A 55 -11.63 -13.62 -1.25
N SER A 56 -12.55 -13.19 -0.38
CA SER A 56 -13.62 -12.25 -0.76
C SER A 56 -13.07 -10.93 -1.32
N ARG A 57 -11.94 -10.45 -0.78
CA ARG A 57 -11.25 -9.24 -1.25
C ARG A 57 -10.50 -9.49 -2.55
N LEU A 58 -9.84 -10.64 -2.67
CA LEU A 58 -9.12 -11.01 -3.90
C LEU A 58 -10.09 -11.26 -5.07
N GLU A 59 -11.24 -11.84 -4.80
CA GLU A 59 -12.29 -12.09 -5.78
C GLU A 59 -12.78 -10.77 -6.40
N ALA A 60 -12.90 -9.70 -5.61
CA ALA A 60 -13.26 -8.38 -6.13
C ALA A 60 -12.23 -7.85 -7.15
N ILE A 61 -10.93 -8.08 -6.92
CA ILE A 61 -9.87 -7.75 -7.89
C ILE A 61 -9.99 -8.60 -9.15
N HIS A 62 -10.33 -9.88 -9.00
CA HIS A 62 -10.49 -10.79 -10.14
C HIS A 62 -11.70 -10.42 -11.00
N LYS A 63 -12.81 -10.02 -10.37
CA LYS A 63 -14.04 -9.58 -11.04
C LYS A 63 -13.86 -8.26 -11.79
N ASP A 64 -13.07 -7.33 -11.26
CA ASP A 64 -12.75 -6.07 -11.94
C ASP A 64 -11.25 -5.70 -11.83
N PRO A 65 -10.40 -6.30 -12.68
CA PRO A 65 -8.97 -6.01 -12.69
C PRO A 65 -8.67 -4.57 -13.12
N ALA A 66 -9.57 -3.93 -13.89
CA ALA A 66 -9.38 -2.57 -14.37
C ALA A 66 -9.54 -1.57 -13.22
N ALA A 67 -10.59 -1.70 -12.42
CA ALA A 67 -10.79 -0.90 -11.21
C ALA A 67 -9.65 -1.12 -10.21
N ALA A 68 -9.19 -2.36 -10.03
CA ALA A 68 -8.06 -2.66 -9.15
C ALA A 68 -6.78 -1.94 -9.61
N ARG A 69 -6.45 -1.96 -10.91
CA ARG A 69 -5.30 -1.20 -11.46
C ARG A 69 -5.49 0.31 -11.33
N ALA A 70 -6.70 0.83 -11.53
CA ALA A 70 -7.00 2.25 -11.31
C ALA A 70 -6.76 2.66 -9.85
N LYS A 71 -7.13 1.80 -8.90
CA LYS A 71 -6.84 2.01 -7.48
C LYS A 71 -5.34 2.01 -7.18
N VAL A 72 -4.57 1.07 -7.76
CA VAL A 72 -3.09 1.09 -7.64
C VAL A 72 -2.53 2.43 -8.11
N LYS A 73 -3.01 2.95 -9.25
CA LYS A 73 -2.60 4.26 -9.76
C LYS A 73 -2.91 5.40 -8.77
N SER A 74 -4.06 5.36 -8.10
CA SER A 74 -4.43 6.34 -7.06
C SER A 74 -3.50 6.28 -5.84
N ILE A 75 -3.19 5.06 -5.37
CA ILE A 75 -2.23 4.84 -4.28
C ILE A 75 -0.85 5.42 -4.67
N MET A 76 -0.36 5.12 -5.87
CA MET A 76 0.95 5.62 -6.32
C MET A 76 0.98 7.13 -6.53
N ALA A 77 -0.13 7.75 -6.97
CA ALA A 77 -0.24 9.20 -7.01
C ALA A 77 -0.10 9.83 -5.61
N THR A 78 -0.66 9.18 -4.57
CA THR A 78 -0.51 9.61 -3.17
C THR A 78 0.94 9.49 -2.71
N VAL A 79 1.62 8.38 -3.03
CA VAL A 79 3.04 8.17 -2.73
C VAL A 79 3.90 9.26 -3.37
N GLU A 80 3.72 9.52 -4.66
CA GLU A 80 4.48 10.54 -5.40
C GLU A 80 4.24 11.95 -4.83
N ALA A 81 3.01 12.29 -4.48
CA ALA A 81 2.68 13.58 -3.88
C ALA A 81 3.40 13.79 -2.53
N ARG A 82 3.43 12.75 -1.69
CA ARG A 82 4.16 12.77 -0.40
C ARG A 82 5.66 12.91 -0.61
N GLN A 83 6.25 12.18 -1.54
CA GLN A 83 7.67 12.28 -1.89
C GLN A 83 8.03 13.70 -2.39
N LYS A 84 7.22 14.27 -3.29
CA LYS A 84 7.39 15.65 -3.77
C LYS A 84 7.34 16.67 -2.63
N ARG A 85 6.37 16.53 -1.71
CA ARG A 85 6.25 17.40 -0.53
C ARG A 85 7.50 17.32 0.36
N MET A 86 8.00 16.11 0.62
CA MET A 86 9.21 15.91 1.42
C MET A 86 10.42 16.61 0.81
N VAL A 87 10.69 16.39 -0.48
CA VAL A 87 11.82 17.02 -1.18
C VAL A 87 11.69 18.55 -1.21
N LYS A 88 10.46 19.05 -1.41
CA LYS A 88 10.17 20.49 -1.37
C LYS A 88 10.53 21.10 -0.02
N ALA A 89 10.10 20.50 1.08
CA ALA A 89 10.38 20.99 2.43
C ALA A 89 11.89 21.06 2.72
N VAL A 90 12.64 20.00 2.37
CA VAL A 90 14.11 20.00 2.52
C VAL A 90 14.76 21.12 1.70
N ARG A 91 14.33 21.32 0.45
CA ARG A 91 14.86 22.38 -0.41
C ARG A 91 14.58 23.78 0.14
N GLU A 92 13.41 23.99 0.74
CA GLU A 92 13.04 25.27 1.37
C GLU A 92 13.91 25.54 2.62
N THR A 93 14.11 24.55 3.48
CA THR A 93 14.98 24.69 4.68
C THR A 93 16.43 24.98 4.30
N VAL A 94 16.97 24.26 3.31
CA VAL A 94 18.37 24.47 2.87
C VAL A 94 18.58 25.85 2.24
N ARG A 95 17.57 26.43 1.57
CA ARG A 95 17.66 27.78 0.97
C ARG A 95 17.48 28.91 1.97
N ALA A 96 16.81 28.64 3.09
CA ALA A 96 16.57 29.60 4.16
C ALA A 96 17.68 29.62 5.22
N SER A 97 18.67 28.72 5.10
CA SER A 97 19.88 28.64 5.92
C SER A 97 21.05 29.33 5.21
#